data_AF-A0A1H9UZP3-F1
#
_entry.id   AF-A0A1H9UZP3-F1
#
_cell.length_a   1.000
_cell.length_b   1.000
_cell.length_c   1.000
_cell.angle_alpha   90.00
_cell.angle_beta   90.00
_cell.angle_gamma   90.00
#
_symmetry.space_group_name_H-M   'P 1'
#
loop_
_entity.id
_entity.type
_entity.pdbx_description
1 polymer ?
#
loop_
_entity_poly.entity_id
_entity_poly.type
_entity_poly.pdbx_seq_one_letter_code
_entity_poly.pdbx_strand_id
1 'polypeptide(L)'
;MSWLFAGNITHHDSGDNHAVVLPGEVNLMTAGAGICHSEVSTQSTTVLHGVQLWTVLPDSARHGQRHFDHYAPEFVELDGARALVFMGSLFGQTSPIPTFTPLVGAEIRLQPGATVHIDVDPTFEHGLLVDEGPVELEGVTVNRRELAYTGVGETQLTLHNPGDASARVIFIGGEPFAEDIVMWWNFIGRTHDEVAQYRREWEEHSERFGETHGYISHDPDGLARLPAPTFPNSRLRPRVNPEPVARPEMRIES
;
A
#
# COMPACT_ATOMS: atom_id res chain seq x y z
N MET A 1 1.78 -4.76 0.72
CA MET A 1 1.99 -4.28 2.10
C MET A 1 0.67 -4.31 2.82
N SER A 2 0.67 -4.81 4.05
CA SER A 2 -0.50 -4.84 4.93
C SER A 2 -0.21 -4.00 6.17
N TRP A 3 -1.11 -3.06 6.50
CA TRP A 3 -1.04 -2.18 7.67
C TRP A 3 -2.38 -2.16 8.38
N LEU A 4 -2.43 -2.59 9.64
CA LEU A 4 -3.68 -2.79 10.37
C LEU A 4 -3.91 -1.71 11.43
N PHE A 5 -5.17 -1.32 11.59
CA PHE A 5 -5.67 -0.48 12.68
C PHE A 5 -6.32 -1.31 13.79
N ALA A 6 -6.95 -2.44 13.43
CA ALA A 6 -7.55 -3.39 14.35
C ALA A 6 -7.62 -4.79 13.71
N GLY A 7 -7.59 -5.83 14.55
CA GLY A 7 -7.58 -7.23 14.12
C GLY A 7 -6.20 -7.71 13.68
N ASN A 8 -6.09 -9.03 13.46
CA ASN A 8 -4.82 -9.68 13.13
C ASN A 8 -5.00 -10.60 11.91
N ILE A 9 -3.96 -10.67 11.07
CA ILE A 9 -3.91 -11.54 9.89
C ILE A 9 -2.73 -12.51 10.03
N THR A 10 -2.95 -13.79 9.76
CA THR A 10 -1.87 -14.74 9.51
C THR A 10 -1.51 -14.70 8.02
N HIS A 11 -0.24 -14.43 7.73
CA HIS A 11 0.36 -14.46 6.40
C HIS A 11 1.18 -15.74 6.24
N HIS A 12 1.04 -16.40 5.09
CA HIS A 12 1.92 -17.46 4.60
C HIS A 12 2.27 -17.18 3.15
N ASP A 13 3.52 -17.35 2.75
CA ASP A 13 3.91 -17.28 1.35
C ASP A 13 4.78 -18.46 0.89
N SER A 14 4.92 -18.55 -0.43
CA SER A 14 5.76 -19.52 -1.15
C SER A 14 7.27 -19.27 -1.04
N GLY A 15 7.69 -18.28 -0.25
CA GLY A 15 9.06 -18.12 0.22
C GLY A 15 9.26 -18.73 1.62
N ASP A 16 8.33 -19.56 2.09
CA ASP A 16 8.28 -20.14 3.43
C ASP A 16 8.17 -19.12 4.58
N ASN A 17 7.76 -17.88 4.29
CA ASN A 17 7.53 -16.89 5.33
C ASN A 17 6.18 -17.13 5.99
N HIS A 18 6.18 -17.06 7.33
CA HIS A 18 4.96 -17.09 8.14
C HIS A 18 5.03 -15.99 9.19
N ALA A 19 3.99 -15.14 9.22
CA ALA A 19 3.93 -14.01 10.14
C ALA A 19 2.50 -13.72 10.56
N VAL A 20 2.32 -13.17 11.76
CA VAL A 20 1.05 -12.56 12.17
C VAL A 20 1.21 -11.05 12.06
N VAL A 21 0.41 -10.41 11.22
CA VAL A 21 0.32 -8.94 11.11
C VAL A 21 -0.51 -8.43 12.27
N LEU A 22 0.03 -7.54 13.09
CA LEU A 22 -0.68 -6.88 14.19
C LEU A 22 -0.99 -5.41 13.86
N PRO A 23 -1.93 -4.77 14.58
CA PRO A 23 -2.19 -3.34 14.44
C PRO A 23 -0.97 -2.47 14.73
N GLY A 24 -0.69 -1.50 13.86
CA GLY A 24 0.47 -0.62 13.96
C GLY A 24 1.79 -1.23 13.50
N GLU A 25 1.75 -2.41 12.87
CA GLU A 25 2.91 -3.07 12.28
C GLU A 25 2.75 -3.20 10.77
N VAL A 26 3.88 -3.20 10.05
CA VAL A 26 3.92 -3.38 8.60
C VAL A 26 4.54 -4.71 8.25
N ASN A 27 3.85 -5.44 7.37
CA ASN A 27 4.42 -6.56 6.62
C ASN A 27 4.50 -6.18 5.15
N LEU A 28 5.71 -6.17 4.59
CA LEU A 28 5.98 -5.92 3.18
C LEU A 28 6.45 -7.21 2.51
N MET A 29 5.56 -7.78 1.70
CA MET A 29 5.90 -8.86 0.79
C MET A 29 6.37 -8.29 -0.55
N THR A 30 7.60 -8.60 -0.93
CA THR A 30 8.16 -8.32 -2.26
C THR A 30 7.99 -9.56 -3.14
N ALA A 31 7.13 -9.47 -4.15
CA ALA A 31 6.84 -10.60 -5.05
C ALA A 31 8.01 -10.96 -5.97
N GLY A 32 8.80 -9.97 -6.39
CA GLY A 32 9.87 -10.15 -7.37
C GLY A 32 9.36 -10.83 -8.64
N ALA A 33 10.09 -11.86 -9.09
CA ALA A 33 9.74 -12.63 -10.29
C ALA A 33 8.37 -13.35 -10.21
N GLY A 34 7.80 -13.52 -9.02
CA GLY A 34 6.51 -14.16 -8.81
C GLY A 34 6.41 -14.76 -7.41
N ILE A 35 5.24 -14.65 -6.78
CA ILE A 35 4.95 -15.22 -5.47
C ILE A 35 3.47 -15.61 -5.40
N CYS A 36 3.16 -16.66 -4.63
CA CYS A 36 1.83 -16.84 -4.07
C CYS A 36 1.87 -16.75 -2.55
N HIS A 37 0.76 -16.28 -1.98
CA HIS A 37 0.59 -16.11 -0.54
C HIS A 37 -0.89 -16.26 -0.15
N SER A 38 -1.12 -16.46 1.14
CA SER A 38 -2.44 -16.42 1.77
C SER A 38 -2.42 -15.47 2.96
N GLU A 39 -3.49 -14.70 3.11
CA GLU A 39 -3.75 -13.85 4.26
C GLU A 39 -5.10 -14.25 4.85
N VAL A 40 -5.11 -14.73 6.10
CA VAL A 40 -6.30 -15.23 6.77
C VAL A 40 -6.44 -14.57 8.13
N SER A 41 -7.61 -14.01 8.45
CA SER A 41 -7.89 -13.48 9.78
C SER A 41 -7.66 -14.56 10.85
N THR A 42 -7.00 -14.19 11.95
CA THR A 42 -6.85 -15.14 13.06
C THR A 42 -8.22 -15.53 13.65
N GLN A 43 -8.33 -16.69 14.28
CA GLN A 43 -9.61 -17.17 14.83
C GLN A 43 -10.24 -16.18 15.85
N SER A 44 -9.43 -15.41 16.57
CA SER A 44 -9.89 -14.40 17.53
C SER A 44 -10.29 -13.07 16.89
N THR A 45 -10.01 -12.87 15.60
CA THR A 45 -10.28 -11.60 14.90
C THR A 45 -11.75 -11.53 14.51
N THR A 46 -12.50 -10.67 15.20
CA THR A 46 -13.92 -10.38 14.90
C THR A 46 -14.10 -9.13 14.02
N VAL A 47 -13.12 -8.23 14.06
CA VAL A 47 -13.07 -7.03 13.22
C VAL A 47 -11.67 -6.97 12.62
N LEU A 48 -11.60 -6.87 11.30
CA LEU A 48 -10.37 -6.58 10.56
C LEU A 48 -10.50 -5.19 9.94
N HIS A 49 -9.61 -4.28 10.34
CA HIS A 49 -9.61 -2.90 9.87
C HIS A 49 -8.18 -2.47 9.57
N GLY A 50 -7.93 -1.99 8.36
CA GLY A 50 -6.58 -1.64 7.90
C GLY A 50 -6.58 -1.24 6.44
N VAL A 51 -5.38 -1.01 5.92
CA VAL A 51 -5.14 -0.73 4.50
C VAL A 51 -4.20 -1.78 3.92
N GLN A 52 -4.43 -2.11 2.66
CA GLN A 52 -3.52 -2.93 1.87
C GLN A 52 -3.09 -2.13 0.65
N LEU A 53 -1.78 -1.92 0.53
CA LEU A 53 -1.17 -1.08 -0.50
C LEU A 53 -0.17 -1.90 -1.30
N TRP A 54 -0.12 -1.66 -2.61
CA TRP A 54 0.84 -2.27 -3.52
C TRP A 54 1.77 -1.21 -4.07
N THR A 55 3.06 -1.48 -4.00
CA THR A 55 4.10 -0.67 -4.64
C THR A 55 4.59 -1.43 -5.87
N VAL A 56 4.73 -0.72 -6.99
CA VAL A 56 5.25 -1.31 -8.22
C VAL A 56 6.77 -1.36 -8.15
N LEU A 57 7.36 -2.52 -8.40
CA LEU A 57 8.81 -2.65 -8.53
C LEU A 57 9.29 -2.01 -9.86
N PRO A 58 10.40 -1.26 -9.85
CA PRO A 58 11.05 -0.79 -11.08
C PRO A 58 11.55 -1.99 -11.91
N ASP A 59 11.77 -1.79 -13.21
CA ASP A 59 12.19 -2.87 -14.12
C ASP A 59 13.49 -3.56 -13.64
N SER A 60 14.38 -2.79 -13.03
CA SER A 60 15.65 -3.27 -12.45
C SER A 60 15.48 -4.29 -11.31
N ALA A 61 14.33 -4.31 -10.64
CA ALA A 61 14.07 -5.13 -9.46
C ALA A 61 12.96 -6.18 -9.65
N ARG A 62 12.05 -5.99 -10.62
CA ARG A 62 10.82 -6.79 -10.75
C ARG A 62 11.03 -8.27 -11.09
N HIS A 63 12.23 -8.68 -11.49
CA HIS A 63 12.60 -10.07 -11.73
C HIS A 63 13.50 -10.65 -10.62
N GLY A 64 13.63 -9.92 -9.51
CA GLY A 64 14.43 -10.32 -8.36
C GLY A 64 13.81 -11.43 -7.52
N GLN A 65 14.47 -11.74 -6.41
CA GLN A 65 14.01 -12.74 -5.46
C GLN A 65 12.79 -12.26 -4.67
N ARG A 66 12.03 -13.24 -4.15
CA ARG A 66 10.99 -13.00 -3.15
C ARG A 66 11.64 -12.49 -1.88
N HIS A 67 11.00 -11.53 -1.22
CA HIS A 67 11.46 -11.01 0.06
C HIS A 67 10.27 -10.72 0.98
N PHE A 68 10.49 -10.81 2.28
CA PHE A 68 9.50 -10.48 3.28
C PHE A 68 10.15 -9.65 4.38
N ASP A 69 9.65 -8.44 4.57
CA ASP A 69 10.08 -7.53 5.61
C ASP A 69 8.96 -7.31 6.62
N HIS A 70 9.35 -7.25 7.89
CA HIS A 70 8.47 -6.92 9.00
C HIS A 70 9.07 -5.76 9.79
N TYR A 71 8.23 -4.80 10.17
CA TYR A 71 8.64 -3.72 11.06
C TYR A 71 7.49 -3.23 11.94
N ALA A 72 7.81 -3.01 13.22
CA ALA A 72 6.93 -2.39 14.21
C ALA A 72 7.49 -1.00 14.57
N PRO A 73 7.01 0.08 13.93
CA PRO A 73 7.44 1.44 14.27
C PRO A 73 7.03 1.85 15.68
N GLU A 74 7.83 2.72 16.28
CA GLU A 74 7.47 3.44 17.50
C GLU A 74 6.76 4.75 17.17
N PHE A 75 5.92 5.24 18.07
CA PHE A 75 5.27 6.54 17.89
C PHE A 75 6.29 7.68 17.93
N VAL A 76 6.19 8.57 16.95
CA VAL A 76 6.76 9.92 17.01
C VAL A 76 5.68 10.86 17.53
N GLU A 77 5.95 11.49 18.67
CA GLU A 77 5.05 12.49 19.24
C GLU A 77 5.25 13.85 18.57
N LEU A 78 4.14 14.49 18.20
CA LEU A 78 4.07 15.81 17.57
C LEU A 78 3.16 16.72 18.42
N ASP A 79 3.14 18.02 18.13
CA ASP A 79 2.19 18.92 18.80
C ASP A 79 0.74 18.60 18.36
N GLY A 80 -0.07 18.09 19.29
CA GLY A 80 -1.46 17.69 19.01
C GLY A 80 -1.63 16.46 18.11
N ALA A 81 -0.56 15.72 17.81
CA ALA A 81 -0.62 14.54 16.95
C ALA A 81 0.47 13.52 17.30
N ARG A 82 0.40 12.34 16.69
CA ARG A 82 1.47 11.33 16.72
C ARG A 82 1.47 10.52 15.43
N ALA A 83 2.63 10.00 15.05
CA ALA A 83 2.80 9.26 13.80
C ALA A 83 3.54 7.93 14.00
N LEU A 84 3.26 6.97 13.12
CA LEU A 84 4.01 5.73 12.96
C LEU A 84 4.58 5.70 11.54
N VAL A 85 5.90 5.85 11.39
CA VAL A 85 6.56 5.86 10.07
C VAL A 85 6.92 4.44 9.68
N PHE A 86 6.11 3.84 8.79
CA PHE A 86 6.28 2.44 8.39
C PHE A 86 7.14 2.26 7.14
N MET A 87 7.34 3.31 6.33
CA MET A 87 8.16 3.28 5.12
C MET A 87 8.87 4.62 4.91
N GLY A 88 10.12 4.58 4.46
CA GLY A 88 10.90 5.79 4.20
C GLY A 88 11.27 6.56 5.47
N SER A 89 11.40 7.88 5.36
CA SER A 89 11.70 8.77 6.48
C SER A 89 10.69 9.91 6.57
N LEU A 90 10.23 10.20 7.78
CA LEU A 90 9.33 11.32 8.08
C LEU A 90 9.47 11.69 9.57
N PHE A 91 9.27 12.96 9.92
CA PHE A 91 9.32 13.46 11.31
C PHE A 91 10.59 13.03 12.09
N GLY A 92 11.73 12.90 11.41
CA GLY A 92 13.00 12.48 12.00
C GLY A 92 13.12 10.99 12.32
N GLN A 93 12.11 10.17 11.98
CA GLN A 93 12.14 8.71 12.06
C GLN A 93 12.35 8.09 10.67
N THR A 94 13.10 7.01 10.61
CA THR A 94 13.40 6.25 9.38
C THR A 94 13.01 4.79 9.58
N SER A 95 12.14 4.27 8.71
CA SER A 95 11.83 2.85 8.64
C SER A 95 13.04 2.06 8.10
N PRO A 96 13.38 0.90 8.68
CA PRO A 96 14.45 0.04 8.19
C PRO A 96 14.05 -0.76 6.94
N ILE A 97 12.78 -0.75 6.55
CA ILE A 97 12.30 -1.53 5.41
C ILE A 97 12.93 -1.01 4.12
N PRO A 98 13.61 -1.87 3.33
CA PRO A 98 14.20 -1.46 2.08
C PRO A 98 13.11 -1.12 1.04
N THR A 99 13.38 -0.11 0.22
CA THR A 99 12.54 0.25 -0.91
C THR A 99 13.36 0.23 -2.20
N PHE A 100 12.71 -0.10 -3.31
CA PHE A 100 13.36 -0.15 -4.64
C PHE A 100 13.26 1.17 -5.40
N THR A 101 12.42 2.07 -4.91
CA THR A 101 12.33 3.48 -5.28
C THR A 101 12.22 4.30 -4.00
N PRO A 102 12.57 5.60 -4.00
CA PRO A 102 12.31 6.48 -2.87
C PRO A 102 10.80 6.54 -2.59
N LEU A 103 10.41 6.17 -1.36
CA LEU A 103 9.01 6.13 -0.91
C LEU A 103 8.93 6.60 0.54
N VAL A 104 7.78 7.11 0.95
CA VAL A 104 7.44 7.44 2.33
C VAL A 104 6.03 6.95 2.66
N GLY A 105 5.83 6.50 3.88
CA GLY A 105 4.54 6.04 4.36
C GLY A 105 4.44 6.13 5.88
N ALA A 106 3.36 6.77 6.37
CA ALA A 106 3.09 6.92 7.79
C ALA A 106 1.60 6.88 8.10
N GLU A 107 1.26 6.30 9.24
CA GLU A 107 -0.03 6.55 9.90
C GLU A 107 0.09 7.79 10.77
N ILE A 108 -0.80 8.77 10.61
CA ILE A 108 -0.82 9.99 11.43
C ILE A 108 -2.16 10.06 12.16
N ARG A 109 -2.10 10.24 13.48
CA ARG A 109 -3.26 10.41 14.37
C ARG A 109 -3.28 11.84 14.90
N LEU A 110 -4.37 12.56 14.66
CA LEU A 110 -4.53 13.96 15.06
C LEU A 110 -5.56 14.10 16.17
N GLN A 111 -5.25 14.92 17.17
CA GLN A 111 -6.23 15.37 18.16
C GLN A 111 -7.22 16.36 17.53
N PRO A 112 -8.40 16.57 18.15
CA PRO A 112 -9.32 17.64 17.75
C PRO A 112 -8.61 19.00 17.70
N GLY A 113 -8.80 19.76 16.62
CA GLY A 113 -8.22 21.10 16.44
C GLY A 113 -6.71 21.15 16.16
N ALA A 114 -6.02 20.01 16.09
CA ALA A 114 -4.58 19.98 15.85
C ALA A 114 -4.22 20.37 14.41
N THR A 115 -3.05 21.01 14.25
CA THR A 115 -2.44 21.30 12.95
C THR A 115 -1.02 20.78 12.93
N VAL A 116 -0.71 19.94 11.94
CA VAL A 116 0.61 19.35 11.72
C VAL A 116 1.17 19.89 10.42
N HIS A 117 2.44 20.32 10.45
CA HIS A 117 3.20 20.68 9.27
C HIS A 117 4.11 19.50 8.93
N ILE A 118 4.01 19.01 7.70
CA ILE A 118 4.70 17.82 7.21
C ILE A 118 5.76 18.29 6.24
N ASP A 119 7.03 18.27 6.63
CA ASP A 119 8.12 18.52 5.71
C ASP A 119 8.20 17.35 4.70
N VAL A 120 8.19 17.68 3.42
CA VAL A 120 8.12 16.70 2.32
C VAL A 120 9.23 16.94 1.29
N ASP A 121 9.60 15.88 0.57
CA ASP A 121 10.54 16.01 -0.54
C ASP A 121 9.82 16.62 -1.76
N PRO A 122 10.28 17.75 -2.31
CA PRO A 122 9.63 18.38 -3.46
C PRO A 122 9.71 17.55 -4.74
N THR A 123 10.54 16.50 -4.79
CA THR A 123 10.57 15.55 -5.90
C THR A 123 9.51 14.46 -5.78
N PHE A 124 8.84 14.34 -4.62
CA PHE A 124 7.81 13.34 -4.40
C PHE A 124 6.43 13.88 -4.72
N GLU A 125 5.57 13.00 -5.24
CA GLU A 125 4.13 13.18 -5.19
C GLU A 125 3.57 12.57 -3.90
N HIS A 126 2.52 13.17 -3.33
CA HIS A 126 1.95 12.74 -2.06
C HIS A 126 0.46 12.43 -2.15
N GLY A 127 0.04 11.46 -1.35
CA GLY A 127 -1.34 11.08 -1.14
C GLY A 127 -1.70 11.02 0.34
N LEU A 128 -2.92 11.41 0.68
CA LEU A 128 -3.45 11.33 2.05
C LEU A 128 -4.82 10.66 2.06
N LEU A 129 -4.87 9.44 2.58
CA LEU A 129 -6.08 8.63 2.71
C LEU A 129 -6.67 8.81 4.11
N VAL A 130 -7.92 9.22 4.20
CA VAL A 130 -8.59 9.46 5.50
C VAL A 130 -9.36 8.21 5.94
N ASP A 131 -8.97 7.67 7.09
CA ASP A 131 -9.62 6.49 7.69
C ASP A 131 -10.62 6.88 8.80
N GLU A 132 -10.24 7.83 9.65
CA GLU A 132 -11.08 8.48 10.65
C GLU A 132 -10.95 10.00 10.47
N GLY A 133 -12.06 10.71 10.32
CA GLY A 133 -12.07 12.12 9.90
C GLY A 133 -13.44 12.52 9.35
N PRO A 134 -13.65 13.81 9.01
CA PRO A 134 -12.84 14.52 8.01
C PRO A 134 -11.59 15.21 8.58
N VAL A 135 -10.66 15.54 7.69
CA VAL A 135 -9.50 16.41 7.93
C VAL A 135 -9.40 17.45 6.81
N GLU A 136 -8.50 18.41 6.94
CA GLU A 136 -8.14 19.36 5.88
C GLU A 136 -6.67 19.19 5.50
N LEU A 137 -6.39 19.03 4.21
CA LEU A 137 -5.03 19.09 3.65
C LEU A 137 -4.93 20.34 2.78
N GLU A 138 -3.99 21.25 3.09
CA GLU A 138 -3.87 22.54 2.40
C GLU A 138 -5.20 23.33 2.38
N GLY A 139 -5.97 23.25 3.48
CA GLY A 139 -7.28 23.89 3.60
C GLY A 139 -8.40 23.24 2.79
N VAL A 140 -8.15 22.13 2.10
CA VAL A 140 -9.16 21.35 1.38
C VAL A 140 -9.67 20.22 2.27
N THR A 141 -10.98 20.18 2.52
CA THR A 141 -11.59 19.10 3.30
C THR A 141 -11.51 17.77 2.55
N VAL A 142 -10.97 16.77 3.24
CA VAL A 142 -10.86 15.37 2.81
C VAL A 142 -11.70 14.52 3.75
N ASN A 143 -12.76 13.91 3.23
CA ASN A 143 -13.67 13.09 4.01
C ASN A 143 -13.13 11.68 4.19
N ARG A 144 -13.72 10.95 5.13
CA ARG A 144 -13.47 9.53 5.31
C ARG A 144 -13.61 8.77 3.98
N ARG A 145 -12.64 7.90 3.67
CA ARG A 145 -12.52 7.12 2.42
C ARG A 145 -12.18 7.93 1.17
N GLU A 146 -11.87 9.22 1.30
CA GLU A 146 -11.29 10.01 0.22
C GLU A 146 -9.75 9.98 0.29
N LEU A 147 -9.13 10.12 -0.88
CA LEU A 147 -7.69 10.27 -1.06
C LEU A 147 -7.43 11.66 -1.62
N ALA A 148 -6.69 12.49 -0.89
CA ALA A 148 -6.13 13.73 -1.41
C ALA A 148 -4.82 13.46 -2.16
N TYR A 149 -4.50 14.29 -3.14
CA TYR A 149 -3.28 14.20 -3.94
C TYR A 149 -2.70 15.60 -4.17
N THR A 150 -1.39 15.77 -3.96
CA THR A 150 -0.73 17.10 -4.04
C THR A 150 0.21 17.26 -5.24
N GLY A 151 0.56 16.18 -5.93
CA GLY A 151 1.62 16.22 -6.94
C GLY A 151 2.99 16.58 -6.35
N VAL A 152 3.94 16.93 -7.23
CA VAL A 152 5.31 17.34 -6.88
C VAL A 152 5.45 18.84 -6.64
N GLY A 153 6.56 19.24 -6.03
CA GLY A 153 7.00 20.64 -5.91
C GLY A 153 6.80 21.26 -4.53
N GLU A 154 5.98 20.66 -3.69
CA GLU A 154 5.77 21.11 -2.31
C GLU A 154 6.95 20.74 -1.42
N THR A 155 7.35 21.64 -0.53
CA THR A 155 8.38 21.37 0.48
C THR A 155 7.80 21.14 1.86
N GLN A 156 6.55 21.55 2.07
CA GLN A 156 5.81 21.37 3.31
C GLN A 156 4.32 21.27 3.02
N LEU A 157 3.61 20.40 3.72
CA LEU A 157 2.15 20.27 3.67
C LEU A 157 1.53 20.54 5.04
N THR A 158 0.37 21.17 5.07
CA THR A 158 -0.40 21.51 6.27
C THR A 158 -1.60 20.57 6.38
N LEU A 159 -1.60 19.76 7.43
CA LEU A 159 -2.69 18.85 7.78
C LEU A 159 -3.39 19.37 9.04
N HIS A 160 -4.70 19.63 8.94
CA HIS A 160 -5.51 20.13 10.05
C HIS A 160 -6.67 19.18 10.36
N ASN A 161 -6.99 19.00 11.63
CA ASN A 161 -8.21 18.33 12.06
C ASN A 161 -9.22 19.38 12.58
N PRO A 162 -10.21 19.80 11.77
CA PRO A 162 -11.19 20.79 12.19
C PRO A 162 -12.29 20.22 13.11
N GLY A 163 -12.32 18.89 13.31
CA GLY A 163 -13.35 18.19 14.08
C GLY A 163 -13.17 18.28 15.59
N ASP A 164 -14.19 17.79 16.31
CA ASP A 164 -14.22 17.64 17.76
C ASP A 164 -13.79 16.24 18.25
N ALA A 165 -13.51 15.33 17.31
CA ALA A 165 -12.99 13.98 17.55
C ALA A 165 -11.60 13.79 16.93
N SER A 166 -10.88 12.76 17.38
CA SER A 166 -9.59 12.40 16.78
C SER A 166 -9.74 11.93 15.34
N ALA A 167 -8.74 12.19 14.51
CA ALA A 167 -8.65 11.72 13.14
C ALA A 167 -7.46 10.76 12.95
N ARG A 168 -7.57 9.86 11.98
CA ARG A 168 -6.51 8.93 11.54
C ARG A 168 -6.41 8.97 10.01
N VAL A 169 -5.20 9.20 9.53
CA VAL A 169 -4.90 9.23 8.09
C VAL A 169 -3.70 8.36 7.79
N ILE A 170 -3.64 7.87 6.55
CA ILE A 170 -2.45 7.27 5.96
C ILE A 170 -1.86 8.28 4.99
N PHE A 171 -0.67 8.76 5.31
CA PHE A 171 0.13 9.62 4.44
C PHE A 171 1.11 8.75 3.66
N ILE A 172 1.13 8.91 2.34
CA ILE A 172 2.04 8.20 1.44
C ILE A 172 2.67 9.17 0.46
N GLY A 173 3.86 8.84 -0.02
CA GLY A 173 4.49 9.59 -1.10
C GLY A 173 5.66 8.84 -1.70
N GLY A 174 6.20 9.37 -2.78
CA GLY A 174 7.33 8.79 -3.48
C GLY A 174 7.66 9.54 -4.75
N GLU A 175 8.80 9.21 -5.34
CA GLU A 175 9.17 9.69 -6.67
C GLU A 175 8.12 9.22 -7.70
N PRO A 176 7.62 10.12 -8.57
CA PRO A 176 6.70 9.76 -9.63
C PRO A 176 7.23 8.60 -10.47
N PHE A 177 6.42 7.54 -10.58
CA PHE A 177 6.87 6.33 -11.25
C PHE A 177 6.91 6.54 -12.77
N ALA A 178 8.11 6.54 -13.36
CA ALA A 178 8.31 6.90 -14.77
C ALA A 178 8.00 5.78 -15.77
N GLU A 179 7.92 4.52 -15.32
CA GLU A 179 7.74 3.38 -16.22
C GLU A 179 6.26 3.08 -16.48
N ASP A 180 5.93 2.79 -17.74
CA ASP A 180 4.62 2.32 -18.14
C ASP A 180 4.33 0.91 -17.58
N ILE A 181 3.16 0.73 -16.98
CA ILE A 181 2.75 -0.56 -16.40
C ILE A 181 1.52 -1.13 -17.10
N VAL A 182 1.46 -2.45 -17.20
CA VAL A 182 0.23 -3.18 -17.54
C VAL A 182 -0.17 -3.99 -16.32
N MET A 183 -1.31 -3.64 -15.73
CA MET A 183 -1.87 -4.34 -14.58
C MET A 183 -3.17 -5.05 -14.97
N TRP A 184 -3.28 -6.32 -14.61
CA TRP A 184 -4.53 -7.08 -14.69
C TRP A 184 -4.56 -8.13 -13.58
N TRP A 185 -5.65 -8.15 -12.81
CA TRP A 185 -5.76 -8.98 -11.61
C TRP A 185 -4.55 -8.76 -10.68
N ASN A 186 -3.87 -9.83 -10.25
CA ASN A 186 -2.71 -9.80 -9.38
C ASN A 186 -1.38 -9.74 -10.15
N PHE A 187 -1.42 -9.40 -11.45
CA PHE A 187 -0.24 -9.36 -12.32
C PHE A 187 0.08 -7.93 -12.75
N ILE A 188 1.32 -7.53 -12.53
CA ILE A 188 1.87 -6.26 -12.98
C ILE A 188 3.08 -6.55 -13.87
N GLY A 189 2.94 -6.28 -15.16
CA GLY A 189 4.00 -6.37 -16.16
C GLY A 189 4.25 -5.02 -16.83
N ARG A 190 4.97 -5.04 -17.96
CA ARG A 190 5.19 -3.88 -18.83
C ARG A 190 4.44 -4.01 -20.15
N THR A 191 4.04 -5.22 -20.53
CA THR A 191 3.29 -5.48 -21.76
C THR A 191 2.11 -6.43 -21.53
N HIS A 192 1.14 -6.40 -22.45
CA HIS A 192 0.05 -7.37 -22.49
C HIS A 192 0.56 -8.81 -22.54
N ASP A 193 1.60 -9.06 -23.33
CA ASP A 193 2.11 -10.42 -23.57
C ASP A 193 2.80 -10.99 -22.33
N GLU A 194 3.50 -10.15 -21.55
CA GLU A 194 4.02 -10.52 -20.23
C GLU A 194 2.90 -10.90 -19.26
N VAL A 195 1.86 -10.07 -19.15
CA VAL A 195 0.74 -10.35 -18.22
C VAL A 195 -0.05 -11.59 -18.65
N ALA A 196 -0.21 -11.80 -19.96
CA ALA A 196 -0.80 -13.03 -20.50
C ALA A 196 0.07 -14.26 -20.17
N GLN A 197 1.40 -14.12 -20.19
CA GLN A 197 2.32 -15.18 -19.78
C GLN A 197 2.19 -15.50 -18.30
N TYR A 198 2.18 -14.48 -17.41
CA TYR A 198 2.03 -14.70 -15.97
C TYR A 198 0.74 -15.44 -15.64
N ARG A 199 -0.36 -15.12 -16.34
CA ARG A 199 -1.60 -15.86 -16.21
C ARG A 199 -1.46 -17.33 -16.63
N ARG A 200 -0.86 -17.61 -17.78
CA ARG A 200 -0.68 -19.00 -18.24
C ARG A 200 0.16 -19.80 -17.24
N GLU A 201 1.27 -19.24 -16.81
CA GLU A 201 2.16 -19.87 -15.82
C GLU A 201 1.46 -20.08 -14.47
N TRP A 202 0.55 -19.18 -14.08
CA TRP A 202 -0.31 -19.38 -12.92
C TRP A 202 -1.24 -20.57 -13.14
N GLU A 203 -1.98 -20.64 -14.24
CA GLU A 203 -2.88 -21.78 -14.50
C GLU A 203 -2.12 -23.13 -14.62
N GLU A 204 -0.89 -23.09 -15.13
CA GLU A 204 -0.01 -24.25 -15.32
C GLU A 204 0.75 -24.66 -14.04
N HIS A 205 0.57 -23.96 -12.92
CA HIS A 205 1.27 -24.22 -11.66
C HIS A 205 2.80 -24.14 -11.79
N SER A 206 3.28 -23.13 -12.50
CA SER A 206 4.72 -22.89 -12.67
C SER A 206 5.42 -22.59 -11.34
N GLU A 207 6.64 -23.13 -11.19
CA GLU A 207 7.58 -22.85 -10.09
C GLU A 207 7.81 -21.35 -9.83
N ARG A 208 7.58 -20.51 -10.86
CA ARG A 208 7.64 -19.05 -10.75
C ARG A 208 6.86 -18.50 -9.55
N PHE A 209 5.70 -19.07 -9.26
CA PHE A 209 4.85 -18.61 -8.14
C PHE A 209 5.05 -19.45 -6.87
N GLY A 210 5.71 -20.61 -6.98
CA GLY A 210 5.88 -21.56 -5.90
C GLY A 210 4.55 -22.10 -5.36
N GLU A 211 4.60 -22.68 -4.16
CA GLU A 211 3.44 -23.21 -3.47
C GLU A 211 3.37 -22.65 -2.04
N THR A 212 2.16 -22.40 -1.56
CA THR A 212 1.92 -22.04 -0.16
C THR A 212 1.39 -23.25 0.58
N HIS A 213 2.06 -23.64 1.67
CA HIS A 213 1.59 -24.68 2.56
C HIS A 213 0.94 -24.09 3.81
N GLY A 214 -0.04 -24.79 4.39
CA GLY A 214 -0.67 -24.40 5.66
C GLY A 214 -1.90 -23.49 5.53
N TYR A 215 -2.31 -23.11 4.32
CA TYR A 215 -3.62 -22.48 4.13
C TYR A 215 -4.74 -23.46 4.50
N ILE A 216 -5.58 -23.04 5.45
CA ILE A 216 -6.80 -23.76 5.84
C ILE A 216 -7.97 -22.83 5.53
N SER A 217 -8.72 -23.19 4.50
CA SER A 217 -9.96 -22.48 4.17
C SER A 217 -10.96 -22.61 5.33
N HIS A 218 -11.72 -21.53 5.59
CA HIS A 218 -12.85 -21.58 6.51
C HIS A 218 -13.96 -22.53 6.03
N ASP A 219 -14.02 -22.76 4.72
CA ASP A 219 -14.85 -23.76 4.06
C ASP A 219 -13.99 -24.99 3.73
N PRO A 220 -14.27 -26.19 4.29
CA PRO A 220 -13.56 -27.42 3.95
C PRO A 220 -13.57 -27.76 2.45
N ASP A 221 -14.59 -27.31 1.71
CA ASP A 221 -14.70 -27.47 0.26
C ASP A 221 -14.16 -26.25 -0.51
N GLY A 222 -13.61 -25.27 0.22
CA GLY A 222 -13.06 -24.05 -0.33
C GLY A 222 -11.80 -24.29 -1.16
N LEU A 223 -11.51 -23.33 -2.04
CA LEU A 223 -10.37 -23.42 -2.94
C LEU A 223 -9.06 -23.35 -2.16
N ALA A 224 -8.21 -24.37 -2.33
CA ALA A 224 -6.82 -24.32 -1.87
C ALA A 224 -5.98 -23.30 -2.68
N ARG A 225 -6.46 -22.89 -3.85
CA ARG A 225 -5.81 -21.98 -4.78
C ARG A 225 -6.83 -21.22 -5.62
N LEU A 226 -6.64 -19.92 -5.77
CA LEU A 226 -7.54 -19.08 -6.57
C LEU A 226 -7.19 -19.20 -8.07
N PRO A 227 -8.10 -19.65 -8.94
CA PRO A 227 -7.86 -19.62 -10.39
C PRO A 227 -7.83 -18.18 -10.87
N ALA A 228 -7.00 -17.88 -11.88
CA ALA A 228 -7.00 -16.57 -12.49
C ALA A 228 -8.29 -16.37 -13.30
N PRO A 229 -8.92 -15.18 -13.28
CA PRO A 229 -10.09 -14.90 -14.11
C PRO A 229 -9.83 -15.14 -15.60
N THR A 230 -10.89 -15.22 -16.41
CA THR A 230 -10.76 -15.27 -17.87
C THR A 230 -10.02 -14.03 -18.36
N PHE A 231 -9.00 -14.23 -19.19
CA PHE A 231 -8.25 -13.12 -19.76
C PHE A 231 -9.11 -12.37 -20.78
N PRO A 232 -9.10 -11.02 -20.80
CA PRO A 232 -9.91 -10.27 -21.75
C PRO A 232 -9.46 -10.52 -23.19
N ASN A 233 -10.42 -10.55 -24.11
CA ASN A 233 -10.14 -10.67 -25.55
C ASN A 233 -9.54 -9.39 -26.15
N SER A 234 -9.55 -8.28 -25.41
CA SER A 234 -8.95 -7.01 -25.81
C SER A 234 -7.50 -6.90 -25.36
N ARG A 235 -6.67 -6.19 -26.14
CA ARG A 235 -5.29 -5.92 -25.75
C ARG A 235 -5.27 -4.92 -24.60
N LEU A 236 -4.66 -5.35 -23.49
CA LEU A 236 -4.37 -4.48 -22.36
C LEU A 236 -3.41 -3.37 -22.82
N ARG A 237 -3.73 -2.13 -22.48
CA ARG A 237 -2.88 -0.98 -22.79
C ARG A 237 -2.08 -0.61 -21.55
N PRO A 238 -0.81 -0.22 -21.70
CA PRO A 238 -0.07 0.35 -20.59
C PRO A 238 -0.78 1.59 -20.06
N ARG A 239 -0.77 1.74 -18.74
CA ARG A 239 -1.16 2.96 -18.07
C ARG A 239 -0.03 3.96 -18.25
N VAL A 240 -0.26 4.95 -19.10
CA VAL A 240 0.61 6.12 -19.21
C VAL A 240 0.29 7.02 -18.03
N ASN A 241 1.29 7.33 -17.21
CA ASN A 241 1.09 8.20 -16.06
C ASN A 241 0.90 9.65 -16.54
N PRO A 242 -0.10 10.37 -16.00
CA PRO A 242 -0.20 11.80 -16.23
C PRO A 242 0.99 12.52 -15.60
N GLU A 243 1.23 13.76 -16.02
CA GLU A 243 2.15 14.66 -15.30
C GLU A 243 1.79 14.72 -13.81
N PRO A 244 2.77 14.63 -12.89
CA PRO A 244 2.54 14.50 -11.46
C PRO A 244 2.20 15.85 -10.80
N VAL A 245 1.17 16.51 -11.32
CA VAL A 245 0.73 17.85 -10.92
C VAL A 245 -0.69 17.73 -10.37
N ALA A 246 -0.92 18.26 -9.16
CA ALA A 246 -2.27 18.35 -8.61
C ALA A 246 -3.15 19.29 -9.46
N ARG A 247 -4.43 18.92 -9.57
CA ARG A 247 -5.44 19.69 -10.29
C ARG A 247 -6.53 20.08 -9.29
N PRO A 248 -6.29 21.11 -8.44
CA PRO A 248 -7.18 21.44 -7.32
C PRO A 248 -8.60 21.82 -7.77
N GLU A 249 -8.76 22.27 -9.01
CA GLU A 249 -10.04 22.56 -9.65
C GLU A 249 -10.85 21.31 -10.06
N MET A 250 -10.25 20.11 -10.04
CA MET A 250 -10.92 18.86 -10.41
C MET A 250 -11.12 17.97 -9.18
N ARG A 251 -12.31 17.99 -8.60
CA ARG A 251 -12.75 16.89 -7.73
C ARG A 251 -13.17 15.74 -8.64
N ILE A 252 -12.50 14.59 -8.53
CA ILE A 252 -12.98 13.37 -9.21
C ILE A 252 -14.22 12.92 -8.45
N GLU A 253 -15.40 13.28 -8.95
CA GLU A 253 -16.66 12.72 -8.46
C GLU A 253 -16.69 11.24 -8.87
N SER A 254 -16.68 10.35 -7.87
CA SER A 254 -16.81 8.90 -8.04
C SER A 254 -18.25 8.46 -8.20
#